data_AF-A0A397E817-F1
#
_entry.id   AF-A0A397E817-F1
#
_cell.length_a   1.000
_cell.length_b   1.000
_cell.length_c   1.000
_cell.angle_alpha   90.00
_cell.angle_beta   90.00
_cell.angle_gamma   90.00
#
_symmetry.space_group_name_H-M   'P 1'
#
loop_
_entity.id
_entity.type
_entity.pdbx_description
1 polymer ?
#
loop_
_entity_poly.entity_id
_entity_poly.type
_entity_poly.pdbx_seq_one_letter_code
_entity_poly.pdbx_strand_id
1 'polypeptide(L)' 'RTEFASSTVLTIAHRLDTVLDADRIIVFDQGRLAQCDTPAALIGAGAGIFFELCHEGGYLDKVVSSQSVE' A
#
# COMPACT_ATOMS: atom_id res chain seq x y z
N ARG A 1 6.09 -7.87 -11.66
CA ARG A 1 5.74 -7.30 -12.99
C ARG A 1 7.04 -6.82 -13.63
N THR A 2 7.32 -7.15 -14.90
CA THR A 2 8.58 -6.74 -15.58
C THR A 2 8.34 -5.94 -16.86
N GLU A 3 7.12 -5.97 -17.38
CA GLU A 3 6.70 -5.34 -18.63
C GLU A 3 6.86 -3.81 -18.63
N PHE A 4 6.91 -3.20 -17.44
CA PHE A 4 7.05 -1.76 -17.23
C PHE A 4 8.22 -1.40 -16.32
N ALA A 5 9.26 -2.25 -16.24
CA ALA A 5 10.37 -2.05 -15.31
C ALA A 5 11.09 -0.69 -15.44
N SER A 6 11.05 -0.07 -16.63
CA SER A 6 11.65 1.25 -16.91
C SER A 6 10.66 2.42 -16.88
N SER A 7 9.38 2.17 -16.58
CA SER A 7 8.31 3.16 -16.62
C SER A 7 7.72 3.39 -15.24
N THR A 8 7.29 4.62 -14.96
CA THR A 8 6.51 4.90 -13.74
C THR A 8 5.08 4.39 -13.92
N VAL A 9 4.64 3.51 -13.02
CA VAL A 9 3.28 2.97 -13.03
C VAL A 9 2.48 3.60 -11.89
N LEU A 10 1.48 4.41 -12.24
CA LEU A 10 0.49 4.92 -11.29
C LEU A 10 -0.77 4.07 -11.41
N THR A 11 -1.13 3.37 -10.34
CA THR A 11 -2.33 2.52 -10.28
C THR A 11 -3.35 3.11 -9.31
N ILE A 12 -4.59 3.30 -9.76
CA ILE A 12 -5.73 3.65 -8.91
C ILE A 12 -6.67 2.44 -8.90
N ALA A 13 -6.90 1.86 -7.73
CA ALA A 13 -7.73 0.68 -7.59
C ALA A 13 -8.60 0.74 -6.33
N HIS A 14 -9.73 0.04 -6.37
CA HIS A 14 -10.61 -0.15 -5.22
C HIS A 14 -10.26 -1.38 -4.39
N ARG A 15 -9.42 -2.27 -4.92
CA ARG A 15 -8.99 -3.50 -4.25
C ARG A 15 -7.60 -3.30 -3.69
N LEU A 16 -7.45 -3.55 -2.39
CA LEU A 16 -6.15 -3.44 -1.71
C LEU A 16 -5.12 -4.37 -2.35
N ASP A 17 -5.48 -5.63 -2.64
CA ASP A 17 -4.61 -6.62 -3.31
C ASP A 17 -3.91 -6.11 -4.58
N THR A 18 -4.51 -5.16 -5.29
CA THR A 18 -3.98 -4.61 -6.56
C THR A 18 -2.93 -3.52 -6.35
N VAL A 19 -2.83 -2.97 -5.14
CA VAL A 19 -1.90 -1.89 -4.80
C VAL A 19 -0.84 -2.31 -3.78
N LEU A 20 -0.98 -3.45 -3.10
CA LEU A 20 -0.03 -3.89 -2.06
C LEU A 20 1.39 -4.14 -2.59
N ASP A 21 1.55 -4.44 -3.88
CA ASP A 21 2.84 -4.64 -4.54
C ASP A 21 3.49 -3.34 -5.04
N ALA A 22 2.90 -2.18 -4.74
CA ALA A 22 3.46 -0.89 -5.11
C ALA A 22 4.64 -0.50 -4.21
N ASP A 23 5.63 0.17 -4.81
CA ASP A 23 6.76 0.75 -4.07
C ASP A 23 6.30 1.78 -3.02
N ARG A 24 5.17 2.45 -3.28
CA ARG A 24 4.58 3.47 -2.42
C ARG A 24 3.07 3.51 -2.55
N ILE A 25 2.38 3.74 -1.44
CA ILE A 25 0.94 3.97 -1.37
C ILE A 25 0.69 5.46 -1.12
N ILE A 26 -0.28 6.00 -1.85
CA ILE A 26 -0.79 7.36 -1.68
C ILE A 26 -2.25 7.26 -1.26
N VAL A 27 -2.58 7.78 -0.09
CA VAL A 27 -3.96 7.81 0.43
C VAL A 27 -4.48 9.25 0.34
N PHE A 28 -5.60 9.41 -0.36
CA PHE A 28 -6.35 10.66 -0.36
C PHE A 28 -7.56 10.55 0.55
N ASP A 29 -7.79 11.59 1.34
CA ASP A 29 -9.02 11.77 2.12
C ASP A 29 -9.56 13.18 1.91
N GLN A 30 -10.85 13.29 1.60
CA GLN A 30 -11.54 14.56 1.33
C GLN A 30 -10.76 15.51 0.38
N GLY A 31 -10.19 14.95 -0.69
CA GLY A 31 -9.43 15.71 -1.69
C GLY A 31 -8.03 16.18 -1.24
N ARG A 32 -7.53 15.72 -0.09
CA ARG A 32 -6.20 16.03 0.42
C ARG A 32 -5.34 14.78 0.50
N LEU A 33 -4.04 14.94 0.27
CA LEU A 33 -3.07 13.88 0.51
C LEU A 33 -2.96 13.64 2.02
N ALA A 34 -3.42 12.48 2.48
CA ALA A 34 -3.42 12.10 3.88
C ALA A 34 -2.17 11.28 4.26
N GLN A 35 -1.75 10.35 3.40
CA GLN A 35 -0.60 9.47 3.65
C GLN A 35 0.16 9.19 2.35
N CYS A 36 1.49 9.03 2.45
CA CYS A 36 2.36 8.82 1.30
C CYS A 36 3.67 8.13 1.72
N ASP A 37 3.68 6.79 1.77
CA ASP A 37 4.86 6.03 2.17
C ASP A 37 4.80 4.58 1.64
N THR A 38 5.83 3.78 1.89
CA THR A 38 5.85 2.35 1.61
C THR A 38 4.71 1.64 2.36
N PRO A 39 4.13 0.55 1.81
CA PRO A 39 3.08 -0.21 2.49
C PRO A 39 3.46 -0.62 3.93
N ALA A 40 4.70 -1.03 4.15
CA ALA A 40 5.19 -1.46 5.46
C ALA A 40 5.34 -0.30 6.45
N ALA A 41 5.85 0.86 6.02
CA ALA A 41 5.93 2.04 6.88
C ALA A 41 4.53 2.49 7.34
N LEU A 42 3.56 2.49 6.42
CA LEU A 42 2.17 2.87 6.73
C LEU A 42 1.49 1.91 7.71
N ILE A 43 1.77 0.60 7.59
CA ILE A 43 1.23 -0.40 8.54
C ILE A 43 1.99 -0.41 9.86
N GLY A 44 3.31 -0.23 9.83
CA GLY A 44 4.16 -0.24 11.02
C GLY A 44 3.85 0.89 12.00
N ALA A 45 3.22 1.97 11.54
CA ALA A 45 2.68 3.02 12.40
C ALA A 45 1.54 2.53 13.32
N GLY A 46 0.90 1.39 13.01
CA GLY A 46 -0.17 0.78 13.80
C GLY A 46 -1.47 1.59 13.84
N ALA A 47 -1.58 2.64 13.03
CA ALA A 47 -2.72 3.54 12.97
C ALA A 47 -2.77 4.28 11.62
N GLY A 48 -3.93 4.87 11.30
CA GLY A 48 -4.15 5.63 10.08
C GLY A 48 -4.95 4.87 9.03
N ILE A 49 -5.42 5.60 8.00
CA ILE A 49 -6.42 5.12 7.05
C ILE A 49 -5.96 3.84 6.34
N PHE A 50 -4.72 3.79 5.86
CA PHE A 50 -4.20 2.60 5.19
C PHE A 50 -4.12 1.38 6.12
N PHE A 51 -3.71 1.58 7.38
CA PHE A 51 -3.64 0.51 8.37
C PHE A 51 -5.03 -0.04 8.66
N GLU A 52 -6.01 0.83 8.89
CA GLU A 52 -7.41 0.47 9.15
C GLU A 52 -8.01 -0.32 7.98
N LEU A 53 -7.83 0.15 6.74
CA LEU A 53 -8.25 -0.56 5.53
C LEU A 53 -7.60 -1.94 5.40
N CYS A 54 -6.31 -2.06 5.72
CA CYS A 54 -5.61 -3.35 5.71
C CYS A 54 -6.12 -4.27 6.81
N HIS A 55 -6.36 -3.75 8.01
CA HIS A 55 -6.86 -4.50 9.15
C HIS A 55 -8.27 -5.04 8.89
N GLU A 56 -9.19 -4.19 8.42
CA GLU A 56 -10.55 -4.59 8.07
C GLU A 56 -10.59 -5.58 6.90
N GLY A 57 -9.71 -5.42 5.93
CA GLY A 57 -9.61 -6.30 4.76
C GLY A 57 -8.83 -7.60 4.98
N GLY A 58 -8.23 -7.81 6.16
CA GLY A 58 -7.41 -8.99 6.44
C GLY A 58 -6.10 -9.05 5.64
N TYR A 59 -5.51 -7.89 5.34
CA TYR A 59 -4.32 -7.74 4.50
C TYR A 59 -3.01 -7.53 5.28
N LEU A 60 -3.06 -7.39 6.60
CA LEU A 60 -1.88 -7.11 7.43
C LEU A 60 -0.78 -8.17 7.23
N ASP A 61 -1.13 -9.45 7.26
CA ASP A 61 -0.17 -10.54 7.09
C ASP A 61 0.48 -10.54 5.71
N LYS A 62 -0.24 -10.09 4.67
CA LYS A 62 0.32 -10.02 3.30
C LYS A 62 1.40 -8.97 3.20
N VAL A 63 1.19 -7.79 3.80
CA VAL A 63 2.19 -6.72 3.74
C VAL A 63 3.41 -7.03 4.59
N VAL A 64 3.23 -7.68 5.74
CA VAL A 64 4.35 -8.11 6.60
C VAL A 64 5.15 -9.24 5.95
N SER A 65 4.48 -10.23 5.34
CA SER A 65 5.16 -11.36 4.69
C SER A 65 5.88 -10.98 3.40
N SER A 66 5.41 -9.97 2.66
CA SER A 66 6.11 -9.44 1.49
C SER A 66 7.46 -8.79 1.82
N GLN A 67 7.80 -8.55 3.10
CA GLN A 67 9.10 -8.01 3.54
C GLN A 67 10.04 -9.03 4.19
N SER A 68 9.63 -10.29 4.36
CA SER A 68 10.51 -11.34 4.90
C SER A 68 11.40 -12.00 3.83
N VAL A 69 11.39 -11.49 2.60
CA VAL A 69 12.19 -11.99 1.47
C VAL A 69 13.01 -10.84 0.88
N GLU A 70 13.86 -10.24 1.71
CA GLU A 70 15.10 -9.57 1.30
C GLU A 70 16.23 -9.93 2.27
#